data_AF-A0A925YWF9-F1
#
_entry.id   AF-A0A925YWF9-F1
#
_cell.length_a   1.000
_cell.length_b   1.000
_cell.length_c   1.000
_cell.angle_alpha   90.00
_cell.angle_beta   90.00
_cell.angle_gamma   90.00
#
_symmetry.space_group_name_H-M   'P 1'
#
loop_
_entity.id
_entity.type
_entity.pdbx_description
1 polymer ?
#
loop_
_entity_poly.entity_id
_entity_poly.type
_entity_poly.pdbx_seq_one_letter_code
_entity_poly.pdbx_strand_id
1 'polypeptide(L)'
;MKKLSVLLLLCLMAAKAIAQPSDAQVRKEMTGSGTISVTLSKNPGTKSWNSDTKNDEYTRGVVIKRKTEYPGINVIITGSAVYQWVGGKYSYWKFRSVSQEYEGIPNPKDADILAFIEKDIKDFYGDYNYRRITEVLESPKLASEPHWYWHSPLSVSFDMKVKYKIKSTINTDNLDLTEQLYVVRLYRDDMKQPWQRFLSSAKQEADSKTVLGSETFPREKLDKLSTLADKRAEAATQAVIAAGGDMKIPDSGSFQDLVMFLHKLLRDGNAEQLRAALIQTLAPNMDSRDAIINRIIDEAYNHDLKYKDVYCTTPNINTRQSNAKNFYFIGNTPNTNSVFSGSQVAEGYVEGQPVTKWKIGRIVVGMRFDDDAVKYLSSFSDKKKLCPND
;
A
#
# COMPACT_ATOMS: atom_id res chain seq x y z
N MET A 1 56.29 17.02 -83.97
CA MET A 1 56.20 15.95 -82.95
C MET A 1 55.63 16.56 -81.68
N LYS A 2 54.35 16.29 -81.42
CA LYS A 2 53.57 16.73 -80.25
C LYS A 2 53.42 15.53 -79.32
N LYS A 3 53.33 15.79 -78.01
CA LYS A 3 52.85 14.95 -76.89
C LYS A 3 53.95 14.69 -75.85
N LEU A 4 53.95 15.47 -74.77
CA LEU A 4 54.02 14.95 -73.40
C LEU A 4 53.78 16.06 -72.36
N SER A 5 52.57 16.63 -72.28
CA SER A 5 52.23 17.57 -71.20
C SER A 5 50.75 17.55 -70.80
N VAL A 6 50.08 16.40 -70.89
CA VAL A 6 48.69 16.24 -70.40
C VAL A 6 48.54 14.85 -69.78
N LEU A 7 49.18 14.62 -68.64
CA LEU A 7 48.88 13.44 -67.80
C LEU A 7 49.16 13.73 -66.31
N LEU A 8 48.77 14.91 -65.84
CA LEU A 8 48.78 15.26 -64.41
C LEU A 8 47.49 15.97 -63.99
N LEU A 9 46.36 15.60 -64.60
CA LEU A 9 45.05 16.23 -64.35
C LEU A 9 43.89 15.22 -64.22
N LEU A 10 44.16 13.97 -63.80
CA LEU A 10 43.14 12.90 -63.76
C LEU A 10 43.26 11.96 -62.54
N CYS A 11 43.72 12.46 -61.39
CA CYS A 11 43.68 11.73 -60.10
C CYS A 11 43.11 12.56 -58.93
N LEU A 12 42.22 13.51 -59.22
CA LEU A 12 41.38 14.18 -58.21
C LEU A 12 39.91 13.82 -58.42
N MET A 13 39.62 12.53 -58.62
CA MET A 13 38.32 12.02 -58.17
C MET A 13 38.39 12.00 -56.65
N ALA A 14 38.01 13.12 -56.03
CA ALA A 14 37.70 13.15 -54.61
C ALA A 14 36.68 12.02 -54.39
N ALA A 15 37.13 10.91 -53.83
CA ALA A 15 36.24 9.94 -53.22
C ALA A 15 35.37 10.77 -52.27
N LYS A 16 34.11 10.98 -52.63
CA LYS A 16 33.12 11.55 -51.72
C LYS A 16 33.00 10.51 -50.61
N ALA A 17 33.89 10.61 -49.62
CA ALA A 17 33.77 9.88 -48.39
C ALA A 17 32.33 10.09 -47.94
N ILE A 18 31.61 8.99 -47.76
CA ILE A 18 30.25 8.94 -47.25
C ILE A 18 30.32 9.50 -45.83
N ALA A 19 30.28 10.82 -45.73
CA ALA A 19 30.59 11.55 -44.53
C ALA A 19 29.37 11.46 -43.61
N GLN A 20 29.58 10.78 -42.48
CA GLN A 20 28.67 10.92 -41.35
C GLN A 20 28.62 12.40 -40.91
N PRO A 21 27.50 12.85 -40.32
CA PRO A 21 27.40 14.21 -39.79
C PRO A 21 28.58 14.53 -38.86
N SER A 22 29.14 15.72 -39.00
CA SER A 22 30.19 16.18 -38.09
C SER A 22 29.60 16.50 -36.71
N ASP A 23 30.41 16.43 -35.65
CA ASP A 23 29.99 16.84 -34.32
C ASP A 23 29.46 18.28 -34.27
N ALA A 24 30.02 19.18 -35.09
CA ALA A 24 29.53 20.55 -35.22
C ALA A 24 28.12 20.60 -35.84
N GLN A 25 27.86 19.78 -36.86
CA GLN A 25 26.53 19.64 -37.46
C GLN A 25 25.53 19.06 -36.45
N VAL A 26 25.90 17.98 -35.74
CA VAL A 26 25.03 17.39 -34.71
C VAL A 26 24.68 18.41 -33.64
N ARG A 27 25.68 19.15 -33.12
CA ARG A 27 25.42 20.21 -32.13
C ARG A 27 24.50 21.29 -32.66
N LYS A 28 24.68 21.73 -33.90
CA LYS A 28 23.82 22.74 -34.54
C LYS A 28 22.37 22.26 -34.62
N GLU A 29 22.14 21.03 -35.07
CA GLU A 29 20.79 20.47 -35.22
C GLU A 29 20.11 20.18 -33.87
N MET A 30 20.89 19.89 -32.83
CA MET A 30 20.39 19.68 -31.47
C MET A 30 20.20 20.99 -30.70
N THR A 31 20.68 22.11 -31.24
CA THR A 31 20.51 23.43 -30.64
C THR A 31 19.24 24.08 -31.18
N GLY A 32 18.33 24.45 -30.28
CA GLY A 32 17.12 25.19 -30.61
C GLY A 32 16.80 26.22 -29.54
N SER A 33 15.60 26.79 -29.61
CA SER A 33 15.13 27.74 -28.61
C SER A 33 15.17 27.12 -27.20
N GLY A 34 15.75 27.85 -26.24
CA GLY A 34 15.88 27.41 -24.86
C GLY A 34 17.00 26.39 -24.59
N THR A 35 17.77 25.95 -25.58
CA THR A 35 18.93 25.08 -25.35
C THR A 35 20.05 25.85 -24.64
N ILE A 36 20.57 25.28 -23.55
CA ILE A 36 21.69 25.81 -22.76
C ILE A 36 23.00 25.17 -23.22
N SER A 37 23.01 23.85 -23.34
CA SER A 37 24.20 23.11 -23.78
C SER A 37 23.82 21.81 -24.49
N VAL A 38 24.68 21.41 -25.41
CA VAL A 38 24.62 20.12 -26.10
C VAL A 38 25.97 19.43 -25.88
N THR A 39 25.97 18.26 -25.26
CA THR A 39 27.16 17.45 -25.01
C THR A 39 27.05 16.15 -25.79
N LEU A 40 28.04 15.84 -26.61
CA LEU A 40 28.08 14.58 -27.36
C LEU A 40 28.74 13.50 -26.50
N SER A 41 28.28 12.26 -26.64
CA SER A 41 28.91 11.12 -25.97
C SER A 41 30.35 10.90 -26.48
N LYS A 42 31.16 10.16 -25.72
CA LYS A 42 32.53 9.84 -26.15
C LYS A 42 32.58 8.96 -27.40
N ASN A 43 31.58 8.09 -27.60
CA ASN A 43 31.51 7.20 -28.76
C ASN A 43 31.09 7.98 -30.02
N PRO A 44 31.92 8.05 -31.09
CA PRO A 44 31.70 8.84 -32.30
C PRO A 44 30.43 8.50 -33.11
N GLY A 45 29.63 7.54 -32.66
CA GLY A 45 28.34 7.18 -33.23
C GLY A 45 28.38 5.85 -33.97
N THR A 46 27.21 5.28 -34.22
CA THR A 46 27.06 3.94 -34.79
C THR A 46 26.25 4.00 -36.08
N LYS A 47 26.75 3.32 -37.12
CA LYS A 47 25.99 3.06 -38.36
C LYS A 47 25.32 1.70 -38.27
N SER A 48 24.05 1.63 -38.67
CA SER A 48 23.29 0.38 -38.64
C SER A 48 22.16 0.41 -39.67
N TRP A 49 21.90 -0.72 -40.30
CA TRP A 49 20.69 -0.92 -41.11
C TRP A 49 19.45 -0.98 -40.22
N ASN A 50 18.45 -0.15 -40.47
CA ASN A 50 17.13 -0.25 -39.85
C ASN A 50 16.19 -1.03 -40.79
N SER A 51 15.77 -2.23 -40.35
CA SER A 51 14.88 -3.11 -41.09
C SER A 51 13.48 -2.53 -41.33
N ASP A 52 12.98 -1.74 -40.38
CA ASP A 52 11.61 -1.22 -40.39
C ASP A 52 11.48 -0.10 -41.42
N THR A 53 12.47 0.81 -41.44
CA THR A 53 12.51 1.91 -42.40
C THR A 53 13.22 1.53 -43.70
N LYS A 54 13.77 0.31 -43.78
CA LYS A 54 14.61 -0.19 -44.88
C LYS A 54 15.67 0.83 -45.30
N ASN A 55 16.39 1.39 -44.31
CA ASN A 55 17.33 2.47 -44.53
C ASN A 55 18.54 2.37 -43.59
N ASP A 56 19.69 2.87 -44.03
CA ASP A 56 20.87 3.01 -43.19
C ASP A 56 20.69 4.19 -42.22
N GLU A 57 20.84 3.90 -40.94
CA GLU A 57 20.86 4.89 -39.87
C GLU A 57 22.27 5.17 -39.40
N TYR A 58 22.52 6.43 -39.05
CA TYR A 58 23.64 6.83 -38.21
C TYR A 58 23.10 7.45 -36.92
N THR A 59 23.61 7.01 -35.78
CA THR A 59 23.18 7.47 -34.46
C THR A 59 24.34 8.06 -33.69
N ARG A 60 24.15 9.24 -33.10
CA ARG A 60 25.13 9.91 -32.23
C ARG A 60 24.51 10.17 -30.87
N GLY A 61 25.16 9.70 -29.80
CA GLY A 61 24.68 9.95 -28.43
C GLY A 61 24.84 11.42 -28.03
N VAL A 62 23.80 11.99 -27.45
CA VAL A 62 23.72 13.41 -27.09
C VAL A 62 23.00 13.60 -25.75
N VAL A 63 23.53 14.50 -24.92
CA VAL A 63 22.87 15.05 -23.74
C VAL A 63 22.55 16.52 -24.01
N ILE A 64 21.29 16.90 -23.91
CA ILE A 64 20.81 18.26 -24.16
C ILE A 64 20.29 18.84 -22.85
N LYS A 65 20.84 19.98 -22.42
CA LYS A 65 20.32 20.76 -21.31
C LYS A 65 19.49 21.92 -21.84
N ARG A 66 18.25 22.05 -21.40
CA ARG A 66 17.32 23.11 -21.86
C ARG A 66 16.61 23.78 -20.69
N LYS A 67 16.28 25.06 -20.85
CA LYS A 67 15.38 25.77 -19.95
C LYS A 67 13.98 25.15 -20.02
N THR A 68 13.33 25.02 -18.87
CA THR A 68 11.91 24.70 -18.79
C THR A 68 11.08 26.00 -18.77
N GLU A 69 9.77 25.86 -18.77
CA GLU A 69 8.83 26.93 -18.48
C GLU A 69 8.92 27.43 -17.03
N TYR A 70 9.53 26.66 -16.13
CA TYR A 70 9.70 27.03 -14.73
C TYR A 70 11.02 27.79 -14.51
N PRO A 71 10.98 29.00 -13.90
CA PRO A 71 12.17 29.77 -13.62
C PRO A 71 13.19 29.00 -12.78
N GLY A 72 14.45 28.98 -13.23
CA GLY A 72 15.56 28.32 -12.52
C GLY A 72 15.62 26.80 -12.66
N ILE A 73 14.69 26.17 -13.39
CA ILE A 73 14.65 24.72 -13.59
C ILE A 73 15.04 24.39 -15.03
N ASN A 74 15.95 23.42 -15.16
CA ASN A 74 16.38 22.90 -16.46
C ASN A 74 16.02 21.43 -16.59
N VAL A 75 15.74 21.01 -17.81
CA VAL A 75 15.61 19.59 -18.16
C VAL A 75 16.89 19.14 -18.87
N ILE A 76 17.40 17.99 -18.44
CA ILE A 76 18.51 17.26 -19.04
C ILE A 76 17.90 16.08 -19.79
N ILE A 77 18.02 16.10 -21.10
CA ILE A 77 17.50 15.07 -21.99
C ILE A 77 18.67 14.26 -22.52
N THR A 78 18.73 12.98 -22.15
CA THR A 78 19.73 12.04 -22.67
C THR A 78 19.09 11.23 -23.79
N GLY A 79 19.78 11.12 -24.93
CA GLY A 79 19.28 10.37 -26.07
C GLY A 79 20.28 10.31 -27.22
N SER A 80 19.76 10.11 -28.43
CA SER A 80 20.57 10.05 -29.63
C SER A 80 19.96 10.88 -30.76
N ALA A 81 20.80 11.63 -31.46
CA ALA A 81 20.46 12.19 -32.76
C ALA A 81 20.51 11.07 -33.81
N VAL A 82 19.42 10.88 -34.54
CA VAL A 82 19.27 9.82 -35.54
C VAL A 82 19.21 10.44 -36.92
N TYR A 83 20.01 9.90 -37.83
CA TYR A 83 20.14 10.32 -39.22
C TYR A 83 19.82 9.15 -40.13
N GLN A 84 19.18 9.42 -41.27
CA GLN A 84 18.88 8.42 -42.29
C GLN A 84 19.62 8.73 -43.60
N TRP A 85 20.01 7.69 -44.32
CA TRP A 85 20.62 7.84 -45.63
C TRP A 85 19.57 8.21 -46.68
N VAL A 86 19.66 9.42 -47.22
CA VAL A 86 18.71 9.95 -48.22
C VAL A 86 19.47 10.75 -49.26
N GLY A 87 19.29 10.41 -50.55
CA GLY A 87 19.88 11.17 -51.65
C GLY A 87 21.41 11.24 -51.63
N GLY A 88 22.07 10.17 -51.17
CA GLY A 88 23.54 10.07 -51.13
C GLY A 88 24.21 10.76 -49.94
N LYS A 89 23.46 11.14 -48.90
CA LYS A 89 24.00 11.69 -47.64
C LYS A 89 23.14 11.30 -46.44
N TYR A 90 23.73 11.35 -45.24
CA TYR A 90 22.96 11.28 -44.00
C TYR A 90 22.23 12.61 -43.76
N SER A 91 20.92 12.54 -43.57
CA SER A 91 20.06 13.68 -43.22
C SER A 91 19.43 13.45 -41.86
N TYR A 92 19.34 14.51 -41.05
CA TYR A 92 18.72 14.42 -39.73
C TYR A 92 17.28 13.95 -39.84
N TRP A 93 16.91 12.97 -39.02
CA TRP A 93 15.57 12.40 -39.00
C TRP A 93 14.84 12.77 -37.72
N LYS A 94 15.39 12.39 -36.56
CA LYS A 94 14.74 12.60 -35.27
C LYS A 94 15.73 12.55 -34.11
N PHE A 95 15.27 13.03 -32.96
CA PHE A 95 15.91 12.79 -31.68
C PHE A 95 15.21 11.63 -30.97
N ARG A 96 15.98 10.62 -30.55
CA ARG A 96 15.49 9.48 -29.78
C ARG A 96 15.84 9.70 -28.32
N SER A 97 14.88 10.17 -27.53
CA SER A 97 15.05 10.36 -26.08
C SER A 97 15.13 8.99 -25.38
N VAL A 98 16.07 8.85 -24.46
CA VAL A 98 16.26 7.67 -23.61
C VAL A 98 15.82 7.97 -22.18
N SER A 99 16.23 9.12 -21.64
CA SER A 99 15.82 9.56 -20.30
C SER A 99 15.72 11.08 -20.22
N GLN A 100 14.98 11.54 -19.22
CA GLN A 100 14.85 12.96 -18.87
C GLN A 100 14.99 13.11 -17.37
N GLU A 101 15.76 14.10 -16.96
CA GLU A 101 15.99 14.46 -15.56
C GLU A 101 15.85 15.98 -15.41
N TYR A 102 15.38 16.43 -14.26
CA TYR A 102 15.23 17.85 -13.96
C TYR A 102 16.24 18.28 -12.88
N GLU A 103 16.83 19.46 -13.06
CA GLU A 103 17.75 20.06 -12.10
C GLU A 103 17.27 21.47 -11.71
N GLY A 104 17.79 21.98 -10.59
CA GLY A 104 17.41 23.29 -10.04
C GLY A 104 16.19 23.24 -9.10
N ILE A 105 15.69 22.05 -8.80
CA ILE A 105 14.59 21.84 -7.84
C ILE A 105 15.18 21.46 -6.48
N PRO A 106 14.85 22.17 -5.39
CA PRO A 106 15.30 21.80 -4.05
C PRO A 106 14.76 20.42 -3.66
N ASN A 107 15.64 19.56 -3.15
CA ASN A 107 15.22 18.26 -2.63
C ASN A 107 14.32 18.44 -1.38
N PRO A 108 13.33 17.56 -1.18
CA PRO A 108 12.56 17.52 0.06
C PRO A 108 13.45 17.33 1.28
N LYS A 109 13.03 17.88 2.43
CA LYS A 109 13.74 17.71 3.70
C LYS A 109 13.44 16.34 4.29
N ASP A 110 14.43 15.74 4.93
CA ASP A 110 14.33 14.42 5.59
C ASP A 110 13.12 14.33 6.54
N ALA A 111 12.91 15.35 7.38
CA ALA A 111 11.79 15.38 8.33
C ALA A 111 10.41 15.34 7.62
N ASP A 112 10.27 16.04 6.49
CA ASP A 112 9.03 16.09 5.73
C ASP A 112 8.76 14.75 5.03
N ILE A 113 9.81 14.10 4.52
CA ILE A 113 9.75 12.76 3.91
C ILE A 113 9.29 11.74 4.94
N LEU A 114 9.92 11.73 6.11
CA LEU A 114 9.61 10.77 7.18
C LEU A 114 8.18 10.95 7.69
N ALA A 115 7.78 12.18 8.03
CA ALA A 115 6.43 12.46 8.47
C ALA A 115 5.37 12.10 7.41
N PHE A 116 5.72 12.16 6.13
CA PHE A 116 4.83 11.75 5.05
C PHE A 116 4.73 10.23 4.92
N ILE A 117 5.84 9.52 4.99
CA ILE A 117 5.90 8.05 4.89
C ILE A 117 5.27 7.36 6.10
N GLU A 118 5.46 7.89 7.31
CA GLU A 118 4.93 7.30 8.55
C GLU A 118 3.40 7.19 8.55
N LYS A 119 2.71 8.07 7.81
CA LYS A 119 1.24 8.01 7.63
C LYS A 119 0.79 6.70 6.98
N ASP A 120 1.61 6.14 6.09
CA ASP A 120 1.36 4.83 5.49
C ASP A 120 2.62 3.96 5.44
N ILE A 121 3.13 3.64 6.63
CA ILE A 121 4.34 2.83 6.76
C ILE A 121 4.21 1.43 6.11
N LYS A 122 2.99 0.93 5.91
CA LYS A 122 2.75 -0.35 5.24
C LYS A 122 3.17 -0.25 3.77
N ASP A 123 2.77 0.81 3.09
CA ASP A 123 3.08 1.03 1.68
C ASP A 123 4.57 1.29 1.46
N PHE A 124 5.29 1.82 2.46
CA PHE A 124 6.75 1.91 2.42
C PHE A 124 7.44 0.56 2.32
N TYR A 125 7.08 -0.38 3.19
CA TYR A 125 7.68 -1.72 3.19
C TYR A 125 7.13 -2.60 2.06
N GLY A 126 5.91 -2.32 1.59
CA GLY A 126 5.13 -3.21 0.75
C GLY A 126 4.53 -4.37 1.54
N ASP A 127 3.35 -4.84 1.13
CA ASP A 127 2.57 -5.86 1.87
C ASP A 127 3.39 -7.13 2.19
N TYR A 128 4.23 -7.56 1.26
CA TYR A 128 5.06 -8.75 1.40
C TYR A 128 6.08 -8.66 2.54
N ASN A 129 6.88 -7.60 2.60
CA ASN A 129 7.87 -7.44 3.67
C ASN A 129 7.20 -7.03 4.97
N TYR A 130 6.16 -6.21 4.91
CA TYR A 130 5.41 -5.73 6.08
C TYR A 130 4.86 -6.88 6.93
N ARG A 131 4.40 -7.97 6.29
CA ARG A 131 3.91 -9.20 6.94
C ARG A 131 5.01 -10.15 7.43
N ARG A 132 6.28 -9.80 7.26
CA ARG A 132 7.42 -10.67 7.63
C ARG A 132 8.39 -10.01 8.57
N ILE A 133 8.45 -8.68 8.56
CA ILE A 133 9.28 -7.91 9.49
C ILE A 133 8.69 -8.09 10.88
N THR A 134 9.52 -8.54 11.83
CA THR A 134 9.13 -8.73 13.24
C THR A 134 9.50 -7.51 14.08
N GLU A 135 10.57 -6.81 13.71
CA GLU A 135 11.10 -5.69 14.48
C GLU A 135 11.84 -4.70 13.58
N VAL A 136 11.57 -3.41 13.74
CA VAL A 136 12.36 -2.33 13.11
C VAL A 136 13.37 -1.85 14.14
N LEU A 137 14.65 -1.98 13.83
CA LEU A 137 15.75 -1.62 14.73
C LEU A 137 16.25 -0.19 14.47
N GLU A 138 16.24 0.21 13.21
CA GLU A 138 16.45 1.60 12.81
C GLU A 138 15.33 1.97 11.85
N SER A 139 14.54 2.99 12.23
CA SER A 139 13.46 3.52 11.39
C SER A 139 13.99 3.93 10.02
N PRO A 140 13.12 3.94 8.98
CA PRO A 140 13.50 4.46 7.68
C PRO A 140 14.14 5.83 7.80
N LYS A 141 15.24 6.06 7.10
CA LYS A 141 15.93 7.35 7.00
C LYS A 141 16.49 7.51 5.60
N LEU A 142 16.81 8.74 5.21
CA LEU A 142 17.48 8.97 3.92
C LEU A 142 18.83 8.22 3.89
N ALA A 143 19.16 7.60 2.76
CA ALA A 143 20.47 6.97 2.60
C ALA A 143 21.59 8.03 2.64
N SER A 144 22.82 7.63 2.96
CA SER A 144 23.98 8.53 2.89
C SER A 144 24.21 9.07 1.47
N GLU A 145 23.88 8.26 0.47
CA GLU A 145 23.82 8.62 -0.94
C GLU A 145 22.40 8.39 -1.43
N PRO A 146 21.53 9.41 -1.41
CA PRO A 146 20.11 9.24 -1.69
C PRO A 146 19.78 9.06 -3.16
N HIS A 147 20.75 9.20 -4.09
CA HIS A 147 20.50 9.08 -5.53
C HIS A 147 19.26 9.87 -6.02
N TRP A 148 19.20 11.15 -5.65
CA TRP A 148 18.10 12.04 -6.04
C TRP A 148 17.91 12.06 -7.56
N TYR A 149 16.70 11.73 -8.01
CA TYR A 149 16.34 11.74 -9.43
C TYR A 149 14.98 12.41 -9.63
N TRP A 150 14.99 13.63 -10.18
CA TRP A 150 13.77 14.36 -10.49
C TRP A 150 13.24 13.94 -11.87
N HIS A 151 12.16 13.15 -11.88
CA HIS A 151 11.48 12.70 -13.09
C HIS A 151 10.70 13.83 -13.76
N SER A 152 10.20 14.77 -12.96
CA SER A 152 9.49 15.98 -13.37
C SER A 152 9.47 16.96 -12.21
N PRO A 153 9.03 18.22 -12.37
CA PRO A 153 8.88 19.14 -11.24
C PRO A 153 7.90 18.68 -10.14
N LEU A 154 7.14 17.64 -10.45
CA LEU A 154 6.08 17.07 -9.62
C LEU A 154 6.42 15.70 -9.06
N SER A 155 7.60 15.14 -9.38
CA SER A 155 7.97 13.80 -8.93
C SER A 155 9.48 13.59 -8.81
N VAL A 156 9.90 13.07 -7.66
CA VAL A 156 11.30 12.81 -7.32
C VAL A 156 11.46 11.42 -6.74
N SER A 157 12.52 10.71 -7.13
CA SER A 157 12.96 9.46 -6.53
C SER A 157 14.23 9.64 -5.71
N PHE A 158 14.36 8.84 -4.66
CA PHE A 158 15.55 8.77 -3.81
C PHE A 158 15.58 7.47 -3.00
N ASP A 159 16.76 7.13 -2.50
CA ASP A 159 17.04 5.95 -1.71
C ASP A 159 16.89 6.27 -0.21
N MET A 160 16.15 5.40 0.48
CA MET A 160 16.03 5.36 1.93
C MET A 160 16.60 4.06 2.47
N LYS A 161 17.16 4.11 3.67
CA LYS A 161 17.76 2.97 4.36
C LYS A 161 16.95 2.62 5.60
N VAL A 162 16.82 1.33 5.87
CA VAL A 162 16.15 0.81 7.06
C VAL A 162 16.84 -0.45 7.54
N LYS A 163 16.77 -0.71 8.85
CA LYS A 163 17.32 -1.93 9.47
C LYS A 163 16.25 -2.62 10.29
N TYR A 164 16.06 -3.91 10.05
CA TYR A 164 14.98 -4.68 10.68
C TYR A 164 15.33 -6.17 10.83
N LYS A 165 14.60 -6.86 11.70
CA LYS A 165 14.53 -8.33 11.74
C LYS A 165 13.38 -8.82 10.87
N ILE A 166 13.62 -9.76 9.98
CA ILE A 166 12.63 -10.30 9.04
C ILE A 166 12.70 -11.83 8.98
N LYS A 167 11.55 -12.51 8.95
CA LYS A 167 11.49 -13.97 8.74
C LYS A 167 12.06 -14.29 7.36
N SER A 168 13.12 -15.09 7.25
CA SER A 168 13.83 -15.34 5.99
C SER A 168 12.97 -16.09 4.96
N THR A 169 13.27 -15.89 3.68
CA THR A 169 12.61 -16.59 2.55
C THR A 169 13.40 -17.75 2.00
N ILE A 170 14.71 -17.73 2.21
CA ILE A 170 15.62 -18.75 1.68
C ILE A 170 15.71 -19.88 2.71
N ASN A 171 15.98 -19.51 3.97
CA ASN A 171 16.05 -20.45 5.08
C ASN A 171 14.86 -20.22 6.00
N THR A 172 13.76 -20.94 5.79
CA THR A 172 12.47 -20.67 6.44
C THR A 172 12.47 -20.78 7.97
N ASP A 173 13.54 -21.27 8.57
CA ASP A 173 13.72 -21.38 10.02
C ASP A 173 14.54 -20.21 10.60
N ASN A 174 14.96 -19.26 9.76
CA ASN A 174 15.79 -18.14 10.16
C ASN A 174 15.00 -16.83 10.31
N LEU A 175 15.43 -16.05 11.29
CA LEU A 175 15.14 -14.63 11.43
C LEU A 175 16.40 -13.85 11.04
N ASP A 176 16.34 -13.10 9.94
CA ASP A 176 17.48 -12.36 9.41
C ASP A 176 17.47 -10.93 9.92
N LEU A 177 18.61 -10.48 10.44
CA LEU A 177 18.93 -9.07 10.65
C LEU A 177 19.35 -8.47 9.30
N THR A 178 18.53 -7.60 8.74
CA THR A 178 18.72 -7.05 7.39
C THR A 178 18.87 -5.53 7.45
N GLU A 179 19.85 -4.99 6.72
CA GLU A 179 19.86 -3.61 6.25
C GLU A 179 19.45 -3.59 4.77
N GLN A 180 18.48 -2.74 4.40
CA GLN A 180 17.90 -2.70 3.06
C GLN A 180 17.71 -1.25 2.60
N LEU A 181 18.04 -1.00 1.34
CA LEU A 181 17.66 0.22 0.63
C LEU A 181 16.28 0.06 -0.03
N TYR A 182 15.46 1.08 0.11
CA TYR A 182 14.18 1.25 -0.58
C TYR A 182 14.27 2.46 -1.49
N VAL A 183 13.81 2.31 -2.74
CA VAL A 183 13.63 3.44 -3.65
C VAL A 183 12.25 4.01 -3.38
N VAL A 184 12.20 5.25 -2.90
CA VAL A 184 10.96 5.99 -2.69
C VAL A 184 10.78 6.99 -3.81
N ARG A 185 9.56 7.09 -4.34
CA ARG A 185 9.17 8.10 -5.32
C ARG A 185 8.00 8.91 -4.79
N LEU A 186 8.19 10.22 -4.61
CA LEU A 186 7.14 11.14 -4.20
C LEU A 186 6.42 11.75 -5.40
N TYR A 187 5.16 12.12 -5.21
CA TYR A 187 4.36 12.83 -6.19
C TYR A 187 3.48 13.91 -5.55
N ARG A 188 3.29 15.00 -6.30
CA ARG A 188 2.38 16.11 -6.00
C ARG A 188 1.73 16.59 -7.30
N ASP A 189 0.62 17.32 -7.22
CA ASP A 189 -0.07 17.81 -8.42
C ASP A 189 0.44 19.19 -8.87
N ASP A 190 1.01 19.96 -7.96
CA ASP A 190 1.56 21.29 -8.24
C ASP A 190 2.83 21.54 -7.39
N MET A 191 3.74 22.37 -7.90
CA MET A 191 5.02 22.67 -7.27
C MET A 191 4.92 23.35 -5.89
N LYS A 192 3.81 24.03 -5.60
CA LYS A 192 3.55 24.72 -4.33
C LYS A 192 2.74 23.88 -3.35
N GLN A 193 2.19 22.76 -3.81
CA GLN A 193 1.37 21.86 -2.99
C GLN A 193 2.25 20.87 -2.21
N PRO A 194 1.77 20.36 -1.06
CA PRO A 194 2.46 19.30 -0.34
C PRO A 194 2.50 18.00 -1.17
N TRP A 195 3.38 17.08 -0.77
CA TRP A 195 3.39 15.72 -1.29
C TRP A 195 2.06 15.02 -0.97
N GLN A 196 1.51 14.31 -1.95
CA GLN A 196 0.19 13.68 -1.83
C GLN A 196 0.24 12.16 -1.84
N ARG A 197 1.20 11.58 -2.55
CA ARG A 197 1.37 10.13 -2.66
C ARG A 197 2.84 9.76 -2.79
N PHE A 198 3.16 8.53 -2.42
CA PHE A 198 4.46 7.94 -2.70
C PHE A 198 4.32 6.51 -3.23
N LEU A 199 5.36 6.05 -3.90
CA LEU A 199 5.59 4.63 -4.17
C LEU A 199 6.90 4.26 -3.51
N SER A 200 6.97 3.05 -2.97
CA SER A 200 8.19 2.51 -2.39
C SER A 200 8.39 1.07 -2.84
N SER A 201 9.63 0.71 -3.10
CA SER A 201 10.01 -0.68 -3.36
C SER A 201 11.39 -0.96 -2.81
N ALA A 202 11.58 -2.19 -2.32
CA ALA A 202 12.92 -2.66 -1.98
C ALA A 202 13.76 -2.66 -3.26
N LYS A 203 14.90 -1.96 -3.21
CA LYS A 203 15.86 -1.92 -4.32
C LYS A 203 16.37 -3.34 -4.58
N GLN A 204 16.56 -3.68 -5.85
CA GLN A 204 16.86 -5.05 -6.31
C GLN A 204 18.33 -5.24 -6.70
N GLU A 205 19.15 -4.21 -6.53
CA GLU A 205 20.59 -4.28 -6.81
C GLU A 205 21.29 -5.14 -5.75
N ALA A 206 22.34 -5.86 -6.15
CA ALA A 206 22.98 -6.88 -5.30
C ALA A 206 23.54 -6.33 -3.98
N ASP A 207 23.95 -5.06 -3.96
CA ASP A 207 24.50 -4.33 -2.82
C ASP A 207 23.43 -3.59 -1.99
N SER A 208 22.18 -3.56 -2.46
CA SER A 208 21.10 -2.82 -1.83
C SER A 208 20.44 -3.54 -0.65
N LYS A 209 20.77 -4.81 -0.44
CA LYS A 209 20.35 -5.63 0.70
C LYS A 209 21.55 -6.32 1.31
N THR A 210 21.73 -6.16 2.62
CA THR A 210 22.77 -6.85 3.38
C THR A 210 22.14 -7.60 4.55
N VAL A 211 22.35 -8.91 4.62
CA VAL A 211 22.04 -9.71 5.81
C VAL A 211 23.23 -9.62 6.75
N LEU A 212 23.05 -8.92 7.87
CA LEU A 212 24.09 -8.66 8.87
C LEU A 212 24.23 -9.79 9.88
N GLY A 213 23.21 -10.65 9.97
CA GLY A 213 23.20 -11.83 10.83
C GLY A 213 21.90 -12.62 10.65
N SER A 214 21.91 -13.88 11.08
CA SER A 214 20.75 -14.75 11.05
C SER A 214 20.67 -15.54 12.36
N GLU A 215 19.48 -15.60 12.94
CA GLU A 215 19.17 -16.40 14.12
C GLU A 215 18.24 -17.55 13.69
N THR A 216 18.61 -18.80 14.01
CA THR A 216 17.79 -19.98 13.68
C THR A 216 16.84 -20.30 14.83
N PHE A 217 15.56 -20.50 14.50
CA PHE A 217 14.49 -20.86 15.42
C PHE A 217 13.80 -22.15 14.97
N PRO A 218 13.28 -22.97 15.90
CA PRO A 218 12.27 -23.95 15.56
C PRO A 218 11.10 -23.25 14.85
N ARG A 219 10.62 -23.83 13.74
CA ARG A 219 9.58 -23.22 12.89
C ARG A 219 8.36 -22.74 13.67
N GLU A 220 7.89 -23.55 14.62
CA GLU A 220 6.75 -23.21 15.48
C GLU A 220 6.97 -21.93 16.31
N LYS A 221 8.20 -21.68 16.77
CA LYS A 221 8.54 -20.44 17.48
C LYS A 221 8.58 -19.26 16.52
N LEU A 222 9.13 -19.44 15.33
CA LEU A 222 9.22 -18.38 14.31
C LEU A 222 7.83 -17.94 13.81
N ASP A 223 6.91 -18.88 13.62
CA ASP A 223 5.54 -18.59 13.20
C ASP A 223 4.79 -17.76 14.25
N LYS A 224 5.06 -17.98 15.54
CA LYS A 224 4.47 -17.21 16.66
C LYS A 224 5.07 -15.82 16.87
N LEU A 225 6.17 -15.46 16.20
CA LEU A 225 6.72 -14.10 16.31
C LEU A 225 5.81 -13.09 15.61
N SER A 226 5.32 -12.12 16.38
CA SER A 226 4.49 -11.02 15.87
C SER A 226 5.25 -10.17 14.85
N THR A 227 4.61 -9.93 13.72
CA THR A 227 5.09 -9.09 12.62
C THR A 227 4.60 -7.65 12.78
N LEU A 228 5.07 -6.72 11.95
CA LEU A 228 4.53 -5.36 11.90
C LEU A 228 3.05 -5.34 11.54
N ALA A 229 2.62 -6.27 10.68
CA ALA A 229 1.21 -6.46 10.37
C ALA A 229 0.40 -6.85 11.60
N ASP A 230 0.88 -7.83 12.37
CA ASP A 230 0.21 -8.31 13.59
C ASP A 230 0.15 -7.19 14.64
N LYS A 231 1.27 -6.51 14.87
CA LYS A 231 1.36 -5.39 15.82
C LYS A 231 0.42 -4.24 15.46
N ARG A 232 0.28 -3.89 14.17
CA ARG A 232 -0.65 -2.85 13.72
C ARG A 232 -2.10 -3.29 13.84
N ALA A 233 -2.40 -4.56 13.54
CA ALA A 233 -3.75 -5.12 13.73
C ALA A 233 -4.14 -5.15 15.21
N GLU A 234 -3.20 -5.50 16.09
CA GLU A 234 -3.38 -5.44 17.54
C GLU A 234 -3.56 -4.00 18.02
N ALA A 235 -2.73 -3.06 17.59
CA ALA A 235 -2.88 -1.64 17.94
C ALA A 235 -4.21 -1.06 17.45
N ALA A 236 -4.65 -1.40 16.23
CA ALA A 236 -5.95 -1.00 15.71
C ALA A 236 -7.10 -1.61 16.54
N THR A 237 -6.97 -2.87 16.94
CA THR A 237 -7.90 -3.54 17.85
C THR A 237 -7.97 -2.81 19.20
N GLN A 238 -6.82 -2.47 19.80
CA GLN A 238 -6.76 -1.75 21.07
C GLN A 238 -7.33 -0.34 20.95
N ALA A 239 -7.11 0.36 19.83
CA ALA A 239 -7.71 1.67 19.59
C ALA A 239 -9.25 1.60 19.52
N VAL A 240 -9.79 0.56 18.87
CA VAL A 240 -11.24 0.31 18.85
C VAL A 240 -11.76 -0.02 20.26
N ILE A 241 -11.04 -0.82 21.03
CA ILE A 241 -11.40 -1.12 22.42
C ILE A 241 -11.41 0.16 23.26
N ALA A 242 -10.36 0.99 23.15
CA ALA A 242 -10.25 2.26 23.87
C ALA A 242 -11.35 3.26 23.48
N ALA A 243 -11.71 3.34 22.19
CA ALA A 243 -12.82 4.16 21.71
C ALA A 243 -14.17 3.70 22.29
N GLY A 244 -14.32 2.41 22.59
CA GLY A 244 -15.47 1.87 23.31
C GLY A 244 -15.66 2.38 24.75
N GLY A 245 -14.69 3.12 25.30
CA GLY A 245 -14.73 3.72 26.64
C GLY A 245 -14.48 2.71 27.78
N ASP A 246 -14.90 3.05 29.00
CA ASP A 246 -14.78 2.22 30.22
C ASP A 246 -15.68 0.96 30.23
N MET A 247 -15.97 0.41 29.05
CA MET A 247 -16.80 -0.77 28.92
C MET A 247 -16.09 -1.98 29.53
N LYS A 248 -16.51 -2.35 30.75
CA LYS A 248 -16.10 -3.59 31.39
C LYS A 248 -16.98 -4.73 30.90
N ILE A 249 -16.37 -5.67 30.19
CA ILE A 249 -17.00 -6.97 29.94
C ILE A 249 -17.16 -7.65 31.29
N PRO A 250 -18.35 -8.12 31.65
CA PRO A 250 -18.54 -8.81 32.90
C PRO A 250 -17.58 -10.00 32.98
N ASP A 251 -16.92 -10.20 34.13
CA ASP A 251 -16.37 -11.52 34.48
C ASP A 251 -17.55 -12.44 34.78
N SER A 252 -18.28 -12.78 33.73
CA SER A 252 -19.53 -13.50 33.81
C SER A 252 -19.25 -14.93 34.23
N GLY A 253 -19.76 -15.33 35.40
CA GLY A 253 -19.75 -16.73 35.83
C GLY A 253 -20.57 -17.64 34.91
N SER A 254 -21.53 -17.08 34.15
CA SER A 254 -22.40 -17.81 33.23
C SER A 254 -22.36 -17.26 31.79
N PHE A 255 -22.66 -18.13 30.81
CA PHE A 255 -22.84 -17.69 29.43
C PHE A 255 -24.01 -16.71 29.28
N GLN A 256 -25.04 -16.84 30.13
CA GLN A 256 -26.21 -15.98 30.12
C GLN A 256 -25.84 -14.52 30.36
N ASP A 257 -24.99 -14.24 31.34
CA ASP A 257 -24.62 -12.85 31.67
C ASP A 257 -23.86 -12.20 30.52
N LEU A 258 -23.01 -12.96 29.82
CA LEU A 258 -22.32 -12.51 28.61
C LEU A 258 -23.32 -12.17 27.49
N VAL A 259 -24.30 -13.04 27.25
CA VAL A 259 -25.32 -12.81 26.22
C VAL A 259 -26.20 -11.61 26.58
N MET A 260 -26.59 -11.46 27.85
CA MET A 260 -27.38 -10.32 28.33
C MET A 260 -26.61 -9.01 28.24
N PHE A 261 -25.29 -9.03 28.48
CA PHE A 261 -24.42 -7.90 28.23
C PHE A 261 -24.40 -7.50 26.75
N LEU A 262 -24.21 -8.45 25.84
CA LEU A 262 -24.24 -8.18 24.40
C LEU A 262 -25.61 -7.70 23.93
N HIS A 263 -26.69 -8.26 24.49
CA HIS A 263 -28.06 -7.81 24.23
C HIS A 263 -28.27 -6.34 24.60
N LYS A 264 -27.82 -5.96 25.81
CA LYS A 264 -27.87 -4.57 26.26
C LYS A 264 -27.10 -3.65 25.32
N LEU A 265 -25.91 -4.06 24.88
CA LEU A 265 -25.13 -3.28 23.92
C LEU A 265 -25.84 -3.17 22.57
N LEU A 266 -26.32 -4.27 21.99
CA LEU A 266 -27.08 -4.27 20.73
C LEU A 266 -28.28 -3.32 20.76
N ARG A 267 -28.90 -3.15 21.93
CA ARG A 267 -30.11 -2.35 22.13
C ARG A 267 -29.83 -0.88 22.45
N ASP A 268 -28.95 -0.65 23.43
CA ASP A 268 -28.78 0.65 24.08
C ASP A 268 -27.39 1.24 23.90
N GLY A 269 -26.45 0.47 23.34
CA GLY A 269 -25.10 0.91 23.04
C GLY A 269 -24.99 1.63 21.70
N ASN A 270 -23.74 1.80 21.27
CA ASN A 270 -23.41 2.31 19.93
C ASN A 270 -22.55 1.31 19.14
N ALA A 271 -22.28 1.63 17.87
CA ALA A 271 -21.52 0.77 16.98
C ALA A 271 -20.08 0.50 17.46
N GLU A 272 -19.40 1.50 18.04
CA GLU A 272 -18.02 1.40 18.52
C GLU A 272 -17.94 0.52 19.78
N GLN A 273 -18.85 0.76 20.71
CA GLN A 273 -19.07 -0.02 21.93
C GLN A 273 -19.35 -1.49 21.61
N LEU A 274 -20.29 -1.76 20.70
CA LEU A 274 -20.60 -3.13 20.29
C LEU A 274 -19.41 -3.79 19.58
N ARG A 275 -18.71 -3.06 18.70
CA ARG A 275 -17.51 -3.55 18.02
C ARG A 275 -16.44 -3.98 19.03
N ALA A 276 -16.13 -3.12 19.98
CA ALA A 276 -15.16 -3.39 21.04
C ALA A 276 -15.54 -4.64 21.86
N ALA A 277 -16.82 -4.79 22.21
CA ALA A 277 -17.32 -5.97 22.92
C ALA A 277 -17.19 -7.24 22.07
N LEU A 278 -17.56 -7.23 20.79
CA LEU A 278 -17.48 -8.41 19.93
C LEU A 278 -16.02 -8.84 19.67
N ILE A 279 -15.09 -7.89 19.54
CA ILE A 279 -13.65 -8.19 19.41
C ILE A 279 -13.08 -8.86 20.68
N GLN A 280 -13.71 -8.70 21.82
CA GLN A 280 -13.25 -9.35 23.05
C GLN A 280 -14.02 -10.63 23.39
N THR A 281 -15.28 -10.74 22.95
CA THR A 281 -16.18 -11.83 23.37
C THR A 281 -16.34 -12.93 22.33
N LEU A 282 -16.10 -12.67 21.04
CA LEU A 282 -16.10 -13.71 20.00
C LEU A 282 -14.91 -14.66 20.19
N ALA A 283 -15.11 -15.94 19.85
CA ALA A 283 -14.07 -16.94 19.90
C ALA A 283 -12.91 -16.60 18.92
N PRO A 284 -11.65 -16.89 19.27
CA PRO A 284 -10.48 -16.46 18.51
C PRO A 284 -10.39 -17.06 17.10
N ASN A 285 -10.91 -18.28 16.90
CA ASN A 285 -10.79 -19.03 15.64
C ASN A 285 -12.05 -18.95 14.77
N MET A 286 -12.79 -17.84 14.85
CA MET A 286 -13.95 -17.64 13.98
C MET A 286 -13.50 -17.19 12.59
N ASP A 287 -13.78 -18.01 11.58
CA ASP A 287 -13.60 -17.61 10.19
C ASP A 287 -14.40 -16.35 9.88
N SER A 288 -13.80 -15.41 9.15
CA SER A 288 -14.44 -14.15 8.74
C SER A 288 -14.97 -13.30 9.90
N ARG A 289 -14.28 -13.32 11.05
CA ARG A 289 -14.65 -12.58 12.26
C ARG A 289 -15.05 -11.13 12.01
N ASP A 290 -14.25 -10.38 11.24
CA ASP A 290 -14.55 -8.97 10.93
C ASP A 290 -15.83 -8.81 10.11
N ALA A 291 -16.09 -9.71 9.15
CA ALA A 291 -17.32 -9.69 8.37
C ALA A 291 -18.54 -9.97 9.26
N ILE A 292 -18.42 -10.88 10.22
CA ILE A 292 -19.47 -11.16 11.21
C ILE A 292 -19.74 -9.94 12.08
N ILE A 293 -18.69 -9.30 12.61
CA ILE A 293 -18.81 -8.07 13.41
C ILE A 293 -19.49 -6.96 12.62
N ASN A 294 -19.04 -6.72 11.39
CA ASN A 294 -19.59 -5.68 10.53
C ASN A 294 -21.08 -5.93 10.22
N ARG A 295 -21.44 -7.18 9.90
CA ARG A 295 -22.84 -7.55 9.65
C ARG A 295 -23.72 -7.30 10.87
N ILE A 296 -23.27 -7.68 12.06
CA ILE A 296 -24.05 -7.50 13.30
C ILE A 296 -24.26 -6.02 13.62
N ILE A 297 -23.21 -5.20 13.45
CA ILE A 297 -23.30 -3.75 13.64
C ILE A 297 -24.29 -3.15 12.63
N ASP A 298 -24.22 -3.59 11.38
CA ASP A 298 -25.12 -3.14 10.33
C ASP A 298 -26.58 -3.47 10.68
N GLU A 299 -26.85 -4.75 10.98
CA GLU A 299 -28.18 -5.24 11.36
C GLU A 299 -28.74 -4.50 12.59
N ALA A 300 -27.89 -4.15 13.57
CA ALA A 300 -28.34 -3.51 14.80
C ALA A 300 -28.60 -2.00 14.65
N TYR A 301 -27.78 -1.28 13.88
CA TYR A 301 -27.70 0.18 13.94
C TYR A 301 -27.89 0.92 12.63
N ASN A 302 -27.72 0.30 11.46
CA ASN A 302 -27.62 1.04 10.20
C ASN A 302 -28.92 1.05 9.37
N HIS A 303 -29.96 0.34 9.79
CA HIS A 303 -31.27 0.32 9.12
C HIS A 303 -32.29 1.21 9.81
N ASP A 304 -33.37 1.63 9.15
CA ASP A 304 -34.40 2.49 9.77
C ASP A 304 -35.02 1.84 11.01
N LEU A 305 -35.29 0.54 10.94
CA LEU A 305 -35.68 -0.25 12.10
C LEU A 305 -34.45 -0.71 12.87
N LYS A 306 -34.34 -0.34 14.14
CA LYS A 306 -33.19 -0.67 15.00
C LYS A 306 -33.46 -1.91 15.84
N TYR A 307 -32.40 -2.55 16.32
CA TYR A 307 -32.51 -3.72 17.20
C TYR A 307 -33.44 -3.47 18.41
N LYS A 308 -33.37 -2.28 19.01
CA LYS A 308 -34.19 -1.85 20.16
C LYS A 308 -35.69 -1.69 19.89
N ASP A 309 -36.08 -1.66 18.62
CA ASP A 309 -37.48 -1.58 18.21
C ASP A 309 -38.07 -2.99 18.10
N VAL A 310 -37.24 -3.97 17.75
CA VAL A 310 -37.60 -5.38 17.61
C VAL A 310 -37.49 -6.14 18.93
N TYR A 311 -36.51 -5.83 19.77
CA TYR A 311 -36.22 -6.57 21.00
C TYR A 311 -36.42 -5.73 22.26
N CYS A 312 -37.02 -6.35 23.28
CA CYS A 312 -37.31 -5.76 24.60
C CYS A 312 -36.05 -5.57 25.45
N THR A 313 -36.15 -4.80 26.54
CA THR A 313 -35.10 -4.68 27.58
C THR A 313 -34.85 -6.02 28.26
N THR A 314 -35.94 -6.68 28.64
CA THR A 314 -35.95 -8.04 29.13
C THR A 314 -36.31 -8.93 27.93
N PRO A 315 -35.34 -9.60 27.29
CA PRO A 315 -35.60 -10.33 26.06
C PRO A 315 -36.53 -11.52 26.32
N ASN A 316 -37.45 -11.76 25.40
CA ASN A 316 -38.28 -12.97 25.42
C ASN A 316 -37.41 -14.17 25.04
N ILE A 317 -37.07 -15.02 26.02
CA ILE A 317 -36.20 -16.18 25.81
C ILE A 317 -37.03 -17.38 25.36
N ASN A 318 -36.66 -18.01 24.25
CA ASN A 318 -37.21 -19.31 23.88
C ASN A 318 -36.65 -20.40 24.81
N THR A 319 -37.35 -20.69 25.90
CA THR A 319 -36.91 -21.65 26.93
C THR A 319 -36.82 -23.10 26.42
N ARG A 320 -37.48 -23.43 25.30
CA ARG A 320 -37.40 -24.78 24.70
C ARG A 320 -36.10 -24.99 23.92
N GLN A 321 -35.54 -23.92 23.35
CA GLN A 321 -34.32 -23.97 22.54
C GLN A 321 -33.09 -23.46 23.31
N SER A 322 -33.30 -22.65 24.34
CA SER A 322 -32.22 -22.08 25.14
C SER A 322 -31.72 -23.07 26.19
N ASN A 323 -30.41 -23.06 26.42
CA ASN A 323 -29.72 -23.86 27.43
C ASN A 323 -28.45 -23.13 27.87
N ALA A 324 -27.64 -23.75 28.74
CA ALA A 324 -26.43 -23.15 29.29
C ALA A 324 -25.40 -22.65 28.25
N LYS A 325 -25.46 -23.11 27.00
CA LYS A 325 -24.52 -22.75 25.93
C LYS A 325 -25.18 -22.08 24.71
N ASN A 326 -26.51 -21.99 24.69
CA ASN A 326 -27.26 -21.46 23.56
C ASN A 326 -28.42 -20.61 24.07
N PHE A 327 -28.52 -19.38 23.60
CA PHE A 327 -29.62 -18.48 23.94
C PHE A 327 -30.33 -18.03 22.67
N TYR A 328 -31.65 -18.15 22.70
CA TYR A 328 -32.54 -17.76 21.61
C TYR A 328 -33.46 -16.66 22.11
N PHE A 329 -33.27 -15.45 21.58
CA PHE A 329 -34.16 -14.32 21.83
C PHE A 329 -35.18 -14.22 20.73
N ILE A 330 -36.44 -14.20 21.14
CA ILE A 330 -37.60 -13.99 20.28
C ILE A 330 -37.79 -12.49 20.14
N GLY A 331 -37.70 -11.99 18.90
CA GLY A 331 -38.05 -10.61 18.57
C GLY A 331 -39.57 -10.43 18.56
N ASN A 332 -40.01 -9.20 18.76
CA ASN A 332 -41.43 -8.88 18.81
C ASN A 332 -42.09 -8.91 17.43
N THR A 333 -41.28 -8.84 16.35
CA THR A 333 -41.76 -9.04 14.99
C THR A 333 -41.89 -10.53 14.65
N PRO A 334 -42.87 -10.94 13.84
CA PRO A 334 -42.98 -12.32 13.39
C PRO A 334 -41.70 -12.80 12.66
N ASN A 335 -41.25 -14.00 13.00
CA ASN A 335 -40.10 -14.70 12.41
C ASN A 335 -38.72 -14.04 12.63
N THR A 336 -38.57 -13.16 13.62
CA THR A 336 -37.26 -12.62 14.02
C THR A 336 -36.74 -13.29 15.27
N ASN A 337 -35.61 -14.00 15.18
CA ASN A 337 -34.95 -14.62 16.32
C ASN A 337 -33.46 -14.33 16.29
N SER A 338 -32.91 -13.91 17.42
CA SER A 338 -31.46 -13.76 17.60
C SER A 338 -30.93 -14.97 18.35
N VAL A 339 -29.77 -15.48 17.91
CA VAL A 339 -29.17 -16.71 18.42
C VAL A 339 -27.75 -16.43 18.86
N PHE A 340 -27.42 -16.86 20.07
CA PHE A 340 -26.08 -16.78 20.65
C PHE A 340 -25.67 -18.18 21.10
N SER A 341 -24.55 -18.68 20.60
CA SER A 341 -23.98 -19.96 21.06
C SER A 341 -22.54 -19.74 21.51
N GLY A 342 -22.15 -20.40 22.59
CA GLY A 342 -20.83 -20.22 23.17
C GLY A 342 -20.26 -21.44 23.85
N SER A 343 -18.97 -21.33 24.16
CA SER A 343 -18.19 -22.34 24.87
C SER A 343 -17.20 -21.66 25.81
N GLN A 344 -16.76 -22.40 26.82
CA GLN A 344 -15.64 -21.98 27.65
C GLN A 344 -14.34 -22.20 26.88
N VAL A 345 -13.49 -21.18 26.86
CA VAL A 345 -12.18 -21.20 26.21
C VAL A 345 -11.13 -20.90 27.29
N ALA A 346 -10.06 -21.68 27.30
CA ALA A 346 -8.92 -21.44 28.20
C ALA A 346 -8.16 -20.19 27.72
N GLU A 347 -7.99 -19.21 28.61
CA GLU A 347 -7.26 -17.97 28.32
C GLU A 347 -5.91 -17.90 29.04
N GLY A 348 -5.57 -18.89 29.85
CA GLY A 348 -4.30 -18.95 30.58
C GLY A 348 -4.40 -19.81 31.82
N TYR A 349 -3.47 -19.61 32.74
CA TYR A 349 -3.40 -20.31 34.02
C TYR A 349 -3.20 -19.33 35.16
N VAL A 350 -3.88 -19.56 36.28
CA VAL A 350 -3.63 -18.89 37.57
C VAL A 350 -3.34 -19.99 38.58
N GLU A 351 -2.17 -19.92 39.22
CA GLU A 351 -1.71 -20.94 40.19
C GLU A 351 -1.75 -22.38 39.64
N GLY A 352 -1.43 -22.54 38.35
CA GLY A 352 -1.43 -23.84 37.67
C GLY A 352 -2.81 -24.37 37.28
N GLN A 353 -3.90 -23.64 37.58
CA GLN A 353 -5.25 -23.98 37.15
C GLN A 353 -5.64 -23.19 35.90
N PRO A 354 -6.22 -23.82 34.86
CA PRO A 354 -6.63 -23.13 33.65
C PRO A 354 -7.77 -22.16 33.96
N VAL A 355 -7.57 -20.88 33.65
CA VAL A 355 -8.64 -19.88 33.70
C VAL A 355 -9.43 -19.99 32.41
N THR A 356 -10.73 -20.28 32.52
CA THR A 356 -11.64 -20.34 31.38
C THR A 356 -12.60 -19.16 31.39
N LYS A 357 -12.86 -18.61 30.21
CA LYS A 357 -13.90 -17.58 30.01
C LYS A 357 -14.88 -18.04 28.94
N TRP A 358 -16.13 -17.60 29.06
CA TRP A 358 -17.13 -17.80 28.03
C TRP A 358 -16.79 -16.98 26.78
N LYS A 359 -16.82 -17.62 25.61
CA LYS A 359 -16.71 -16.97 24.30
C LYS A 359 -17.91 -17.31 23.44
N ILE A 360 -18.29 -16.37 22.59
CA ILE A 360 -19.33 -16.52 21.57
C ILE A 360 -18.72 -17.24 20.37
N GLY A 361 -19.13 -18.47 20.12
CA GLY A 361 -18.75 -19.24 18.93
C GLY A 361 -19.69 -19.00 17.75
N ARG A 362 -20.91 -18.52 18.00
CA ARG A 362 -21.88 -18.15 16.96
C ARG A 362 -22.80 -17.04 17.47
N ILE A 363 -23.04 -16.05 16.63
CA ILE A 363 -24.01 -14.99 16.86
C ILE A 363 -24.76 -14.70 15.56
N VAL A 364 -26.08 -14.66 15.65
CA VAL A 364 -27.00 -14.29 14.58
C VAL A 364 -27.96 -13.27 15.16
N VAL A 365 -28.04 -12.09 14.55
CA VAL A 365 -28.99 -11.06 14.95
C VAL A 365 -30.16 -11.09 13.98
N GLY A 366 -31.32 -11.53 14.48
CA GLY A 366 -32.51 -11.71 13.65
C GLY A 366 -33.25 -10.39 13.46
N MET A 367 -33.16 -9.80 12.29
CA MET A 367 -33.86 -8.56 11.95
C MET A 367 -34.71 -8.73 10.69
N ARG A 368 -35.81 -7.99 10.61
CA ARG A 368 -36.59 -7.79 9.38
C ARG A 368 -36.67 -6.30 9.10
N PHE A 369 -36.35 -5.92 7.87
CA PHE A 369 -36.31 -4.51 7.44
C PHE A 369 -37.39 -4.19 6.40
N ASP A 370 -38.33 -5.12 6.18
CA ASP A 370 -39.42 -4.94 5.24
C ASP A 370 -40.59 -4.13 5.82
N ASP A 371 -41.40 -3.55 4.94
CA ASP A 371 -42.54 -2.69 5.29
C ASP A 371 -43.57 -3.38 6.21
N ASP A 372 -43.72 -4.69 6.10
CA ASP A 372 -44.65 -5.46 6.93
C ASP A 372 -44.18 -5.49 8.39
N ALA A 373 -42.87 -5.68 8.63
CA ALA A 373 -42.29 -5.59 9.97
C ALA A 373 -42.47 -4.18 10.58
N VAL A 374 -42.27 -3.12 9.79
CA VAL A 374 -42.47 -1.73 10.23
C VAL A 374 -43.95 -1.48 10.57
N LYS A 375 -44.87 -1.88 9.68
CA LYS A 375 -46.32 -1.73 9.90
C LYS A 375 -46.77 -2.50 11.14
N TYR A 376 -46.30 -3.74 11.31
CA TYR A 376 -46.60 -4.56 12.47
C TYR A 376 -46.21 -3.83 13.76
N LEU A 377 -44.97 -3.35 13.88
CA LEU A 377 -44.52 -2.65 15.09
C LEU A 377 -45.28 -1.34 15.31
N SER A 378 -45.55 -0.58 14.26
CA SER A 378 -46.32 0.66 14.33
C SER A 378 -47.80 0.46 14.70
N SER A 379 -48.34 -0.75 14.56
CA SER A 379 -49.74 -1.05 14.90
C SER A 379 -50.01 -1.06 16.41
N PHE A 380 -48.95 -1.07 17.23
CA PHE A 380 -49.04 -1.03 18.68
C PHE A 380 -48.88 0.41 19.18
N SER A 381 -49.96 0.98 19.73
CA SER A 381 -49.94 2.32 20.33
C SER A 381 -49.23 2.39 21.70
N ASP A 382 -48.97 1.24 22.33
CA ASP A 382 -48.29 1.12 23.61
C ASP A 382 -47.21 0.03 23.52
N LYS A 383 -45.95 0.42 23.76
CA LYS A 383 -44.80 -0.49 23.72
C LYS A 383 -44.90 -1.60 24.75
N LYS A 384 -45.62 -1.42 25.87
CA LYS A 384 -45.85 -2.49 26.86
C LYS A 384 -46.63 -3.68 26.31
N LYS A 385 -47.38 -3.50 25.22
CA LYS A 385 -48.05 -4.61 24.53
C LYS A 385 -47.07 -5.49 23.76
N LEU A 386 -45.96 -4.92 23.31
CA LEU A 386 -44.86 -5.64 22.67
C LEU A 386 -43.89 -6.22 23.71
N CYS A 387 -43.63 -5.44 24.77
CA CYS A 387 -42.71 -5.79 25.85
C CYS A 387 -43.44 -5.78 27.20
N PRO A 388 -44.22 -6.83 27.52
CA PRO A 388 -44.99 -6.87 28.76
C PRO A 388 -44.12 -7.04 30.01
N ASN A 389 -42.87 -7.48 29.83
CA ASN A 389 -41.89 -7.71 30.90
C ASN A 389 -40.85 -6.58 31.03
N ASP A 390 -41.08 -5.46 30.34
CA ASP A 390 -40.22 -4.26 30.38
C ASP A 390 -40.68 -3.23 31.42
#